data_AF-N6XEJ7-F1
#
_entry.id   AF-N6XEJ7-F1
#
_cell.length_a   1.000
_cell.length_b   1.000
_cell.length_c   1.000
_cell.angle_alpha   90.00
_cell.angle_beta   90.00
_cell.angle_gamma   90.00
#
_symmetry.space_group_name_H-M   'P 1'
#
loop_
_entity.id
_entity.type
_entity.pdbx_description
1 polymer ?
#
loop_
_entity_poly.entity_id
_entity_poly.type
_entity_poly.pdbx_seq_one_letter_code
_entity_poly.pdbx_strand_id
1 'polypeptide(L)' 'MHARYYIALLALVATTSQAQSINSSSKEHPSCASLRSQLAQIDEQARQRSTAYLTEQRRKVTERMSELGCSFMG' A
#
# COMPACT_ATOMS: atom_id res chain seq x y z
N MET A 1 -50.77 -19.18 7.57
CA MET A 1 -49.73 -20.20 7.28
C MET A 1 -49.03 -19.77 5.98
N HIS A 2 -48.11 -18.79 5.93
CA HIS A 2 -46.71 -18.77 6.41
C HIS A 2 -45.86 -19.97 5.97
N ALA A 3 -45.40 -19.94 4.72
CA ALA A 3 -44.19 -20.63 4.23
C ALA A 3 -43.78 -19.93 2.92
N ARG A 4 -43.00 -18.83 2.90
CA ARG A 4 -41.53 -18.77 3.12
C ARG A 4 -40.73 -19.76 2.26
N TYR A 5 -40.93 -19.72 0.95
CA TYR A 5 -40.16 -20.44 -0.08
C TYR A 5 -40.17 -19.51 -1.30
N TYR A 6 -39.10 -19.02 -1.90
CA TYR A 6 -37.68 -19.10 -1.68
C TYR A 6 -37.11 -17.81 -2.28
N ILE A 7 -36.23 -17.16 -1.52
CA ILE A 7 -34.96 -16.61 -1.99
C ILE A 7 -35.08 -15.64 -3.18
N ALA A 8 -35.09 -14.36 -2.80
CA ALA A 8 -34.58 -13.24 -3.57
C ALA A 8 -33.45 -13.68 -4.51
N LEU A 9 -33.76 -13.65 -5.81
CA LEU A 9 -32.83 -13.88 -6.90
C LEU A 9 -31.92 -12.65 -6.99
N LEU A 10 -31.01 -12.61 -6.03
CA LEU A 10 -30.00 -11.59 -5.82
C LEU A 10 -29.02 -11.57 -6.99
N ALA A 11 -28.95 -10.39 -7.60
CA ALA A 11 -27.77 -9.75 -8.14
C ALA A 11 -26.79 -10.66 -8.90
N LEU A 12 -26.86 -10.57 -10.23
CA LEU A 12 -25.77 -10.89 -11.14
C LEU A 12 -24.48 -10.26 -10.60
N VAL A 13 -23.62 -11.11 -10.05
CA VAL A 13 -22.34 -10.72 -9.48
C VAL A 13 -21.45 -10.26 -10.63
N ALA A 14 -21.21 -8.96 -10.69
CA ALA A 14 -20.17 -8.37 -11.52
C ALA A 14 -18.87 -9.09 -11.24
N THR A 15 -18.32 -9.77 -12.24
CA THR A 15 -17.01 -10.40 -12.20
C THR A 15 -15.96 -9.31 -12.08
N THR A 16 -15.73 -8.83 -10.85
CA THR A 16 -14.61 -7.94 -10.55
C THR A 16 -13.34 -8.72 -10.87
N SER A 17 -12.59 -8.21 -11.85
CA SER A 17 -11.20 -8.55 -12.12
C SER A 17 -10.40 -8.42 -10.83
N GLN A 18 -10.33 -9.49 -10.04
CA GLN A 18 -9.36 -9.60 -8.97
C GLN A 18 -8.02 -9.80 -9.65
N ALA A 19 -7.33 -8.67 -9.85
CA ALA A 19 -5.88 -8.64 -9.99
C ALA A 19 -5.34 -9.58 -8.90
N GLN A 20 -4.81 -10.71 -9.33
CA GLN A 20 -4.10 -11.64 -8.46
C GLN A 20 -2.94 -10.85 -7.87
N SER A 21 -3.12 -10.39 -6.62
CA SER A 21 -2.07 -9.73 -5.86
C SER A 21 -0.94 -10.75 -5.74
N ILE A 22 0.17 -10.45 -6.41
CA ILE A 22 1.30 -11.33 -6.53
C ILE A 22 1.90 -11.51 -5.13
N ASN A 23 1.79 -12.75 -4.66
CA ASN A 23 2.79 -13.50 -3.92
C ASN A 23 4.09 -12.75 -3.61
N SER A 24 4.46 -12.64 -2.32
CA SER A 24 5.81 -12.91 -1.79
C SER A 24 5.86 -12.52 -0.31
N SER A 25 5.63 -13.48 0.59
CA SER A 25 6.12 -13.35 1.97
C SER A 25 7.65 -13.50 1.99
N SER A 26 8.37 -12.70 1.19
CA SER A 26 9.75 -12.35 1.51
C SER A 26 9.65 -11.54 2.78
N LYS A 27 10.17 -12.06 3.90
CA LYS A 27 10.26 -11.29 5.15
C LYS A 27 11.13 -10.07 4.87
N GLU A 28 10.51 -8.97 4.48
CA GLU A 28 11.17 -7.69 4.36
C GLU A 28 11.78 -7.32 5.72
N HIS A 29 12.85 -6.52 5.69
CA HIS A 29 13.46 -6.03 6.91
C HIS A 29 12.37 -5.35 7.77
N PRO A 30 12.32 -5.56 9.10
CA PRO A 30 11.26 -5.01 9.96
C PRO A 30 11.14 -3.48 9.86
N SER A 31 12.22 -2.81 9.49
CA SER A 31 12.24 -1.35 9.27
C SER A 31 11.58 -0.89 7.97
N CYS A 32 11.31 -1.78 7.01
CA CYS A 32 10.77 -1.39 5.69
C CYS A 32 9.40 -0.73 5.79
N ALA A 33 8.50 -1.25 6.64
CA ALA A 33 7.20 -0.65 6.87
C ALA A 33 7.31 0.78 7.45
N SER A 34 8.21 0.98 8.41
CA SER A 34 8.48 2.30 8.99
C SER A 34 9.07 3.25 7.95
N LEU A 35 10.02 2.80 7.14
CA LEU A 35 10.65 3.64 6.12
C LEU A 35 9.65 4.05 5.03
N ARG A 36 8.75 3.15 4.61
CA ARG A 36 7.64 3.52 3.71
C ARG A 36 6.72 4.55 4.32
N SER A 37 6.36 4.40 5.59
CA SER A 37 5.53 5.41 6.28
C SER A 37 6.23 6.76 6.35
N GLN A 38 7.54 6.78 6.61
CA GLN A 38 8.33 8.03 6.61
C GLN A 38 8.37 8.66 5.21
N LEU A 39 8.57 7.85 4.17
CA LEU A 39 8.57 8.32 2.79
C LEU A 39 7.22 8.95 2.41
N ALA A 40 6.11 8.30 2.77
CA ALA A 40 4.76 8.82 2.54
C ALA A 40 4.50 10.14 3.26
N GLN A 41 4.99 10.31 4.49
CA GLN A 41 4.89 11.56 5.24
C GLN A 41 5.71 12.69 4.59
N ILE A 42 6.94 12.38 4.15
CA ILE A 42 7.78 13.34 3.43
C ILE A 42 7.12 13.77 2.12
N ASP A 43 6.53 12.83 1.38
CA ASP A 43 5.83 13.12 0.14
C ASP A 43 4.58 13.98 0.39
N GLU A 44 3.81 13.73 1.46
CA GLU A 44 2.68 14.58 1.86
C GLU A 44 3.14 16.00 2.24
N GLN A 45 4.21 16.12 3.02
CA GLN A 45 4.76 17.43 3.36
C GLN A 45 5.29 18.16 2.12
N ALA A 46 5.91 17.45 1.18
CA ALA A 46 6.42 18.00 -0.06
C ALA A 46 5.30 18.45 -1.01
N ARG A 47 4.11 17.80 -0.95
CA ARG A 47 2.90 18.27 -1.66
C ARG A 47 2.44 19.64 -1.17
N GLN A 48 2.53 19.89 0.13
CA GLN A 48 2.14 21.17 0.72
C GLN A 48 3.22 22.24 0.52
N ARG A 49 4.49 21.88 0.72
CA ARG A 49 5.62 22.78 0.58
C ARG A 49 6.89 22.03 0.23
N SER A 50 7.27 22.08 -1.05
CA SER A 50 8.56 21.53 -1.50
C SER A 50 9.73 22.36 -0.97
N THR A 51 10.65 21.71 -0.24
CA THR A 51 11.86 22.34 0.28
C THR A 51 13.06 21.44 0.03
N ALA A 52 14.26 22.03 -0.09
CA ALA A 52 15.51 21.26 -0.24
C ALA A 52 15.73 20.26 0.91
N TYR A 53 15.28 20.62 2.13
CA TYR A 53 15.32 19.73 3.28
C TYR A 53 14.49 18.46 3.07
N LEU A 54 13.24 18.59 2.60
CA LEU A 54 12.37 17.44 2.34
C LEU A 54 12.88 16.57 1.19
N THR A 55 13.47 17.19 0.16
CA THR A 55 14.14 16.45 -0.92
C THR A 55 15.30 15.60 -0.39
N GLU A 56 16.12 16.16 0.50
CA GLU A 56 17.23 15.43 1.10
C GLU A 56 16.75 14.33 2.06
N GLN A 57 15.70 14.58 2.85
CA GLN A 57 15.08 13.54 3.69
C GLN A 57 14.55 12.39 2.83
N ARG A 58 13.85 12.69 1.73
CA ARG A 58 13.36 11.69 0.78
C ARG A 58 14.50 10.84 0.22
N ARG A 59 15.61 11.47 -0.16
CA ARG A 59 16.82 10.80 -0.66
C ARG A 59 17.37 9.82 0.39
N LYS A 60 17.54 10.28 1.64
CA LYS A 60 18.06 9.44 2.74
C LYS A 60 17.19 8.24 3.05
N VAL A 61 15.86 8.41 3.08
CA VAL A 61 14.92 7.31 3.32
C VAL A 61 14.97 6.30 2.18
N THR A 62 15.03 6.77 0.93
CA THR A 62 15.14 5.94 -0.27
C THR A 62 16.44 5.14 -0.29
N GLU A 63 17.56 5.78 0.06
CA GLU A 63 18.88 5.13 0.20
C GLU A 63 18.83 4.03 1.25
N ARG A 64 18.26 4.32 2.42
CA ARG A 64 18.10 3.32 3.50
C ARG A 64 17.18 2.17 3.11
N MET A 65 16.12 2.43 2.37
CA MET A 65 15.24 1.39 1.82
C MET A 65 15.99 0.49 0.83
N SER A 66 16.84 1.07 -0.02
CA SER A 66 17.67 0.32 -0.96
C SER A 66 18.71 -0.55 -0.24
N GLU A 67 19.38 -0.02 0.78
CA GLU A 67 20.35 -0.77 1.60
C GLU A 67 19.73 -2.01 2.27
N LEU A 68 18.46 -1.88 2.69
CA LEU A 68 17.73 -2.94 3.39
C LEU A 68 16.93 -3.86 2.45
N GLY A 69 16.99 -3.62 1.14
CA GLY A 69 16.24 -4.38 0.14
C GLY A 69 14.72 -4.26 0.29
N CYS A 70 14.24 -3.12 0.80
CA CYS A 70 12.81 -2.87 0.99
C CYS A 70 12.10 -2.67 -0.36
N SER A 71 10.90 -3.23 -0.50
CA SER A 71 10.04 -2.93 -1.64
C SER A 71 9.46 -1.52 -1.49
N PHE A 72 9.45 -0.75 -2.59
CA PHE A 72 8.80 0.57 -2.64
C PHE A 72 7.27 0.47 -2.62
N MET A 73 6.73 -0.64 -3.13
CA MET A 73 5.32 -1.00 -3.09
C MET A 73 5.14 -2.05 -2.00
N GLY A 74 4.42 -1.72 -0.94
CA GLY A 74 3.99 -2.68 0.08
C GLY A 74 2.68 -2.26 0.70
#